data_AF-A0A7Y2MM24-F1
#
_entry.id   AF-A0A7Y2MM24-F1
#
_cell.length_a   1.000
_cell.length_b   1.000
_cell.length_c   1.000
_cell.angle_alpha   90.00
_cell.angle_beta   90.00
_cell.angle_gamma   90.00
#
_symmetry.space_group_name_H-M   'P 1'
#
loop_
_entity.id
_entity.type
_entity.pdbx_description
1 polymer ?
#
loop_
_entity_poly.entity_id
_entity_poly.type
_entity_poly.pdbx_seq_one_letter_code
_entity_poly.pdbx_strand_id
1 'polypeptide(L)'
;YVQQDINAMIEAMGEEGGIEDYEDILLYQRNKNWIPVMAQKMQGGTVFFAVGAGHLGGKDGVLDLLKKAGYKIKPLSHQKNI
;
A
#
# COMPACT_ATOMS: atom_id res chain seq x y z
N TYR A 1 8.67 11.11 3.44
CA TYR A 1 8.25 10.40 4.67
C TYR A 1 7.73 11.32 5.79
N VAL A 2 8.31 12.52 6.02
CA VAL A 2 7.99 13.41 7.17
C VAL A 2 6.50 13.76 7.32
N GLN A 3 5.73 13.79 6.23
CA GLN A 3 4.30 14.13 6.26
C GLN A 3 3.35 12.92 6.16
N GLN A 4 3.88 11.69 6.12
CA GLN A 4 3.11 10.45 5.87
C GLN A 4 2.24 10.48 4.58
N ASP A 5 2.55 11.37 3.64
CA ASP A 5 1.91 11.41 2.34
C ASP A 5 2.52 10.33 1.43
N ILE A 6 1.81 9.21 1.32
CA ILE A 6 2.23 8.06 0.51
C ILE A 6 2.06 8.36 -0.98
N ASN A 7 1.08 9.19 -1.35
CA ASN A 7 0.83 9.50 -2.76
C ASN A 7 1.93 10.42 -3.30
N ALA A 8 2.31 11.45 -2.55
CA ALA A 8 3.42 12.33 -2.92
C ALA A 8 4.77 11.58 -2.99
N MET A 9 4.96 10.54 -2.18
CA MET A 9 6.14 9.67 -2.27
C MET A 9 6.16 8.84 -3.55
N ILE A 10 5.01 8.31 -3.98
CA ILE A 10 4.92 7.53 -5.22
C ILE A 10 5.15 8.44 -6.42
N GLU A 11 4.57 9.65 -6.42
CA GLU A 11 4.78 10.64 -7.48
C GLU A 11 6.27 11.00 -7.62
N ALA A 12 6.97 11.24 -6.52
CA ALA A 12 8.42 11.51 -6.54
C ALA A 12 9.28 10.31 -6.97
N MET A 13 8.78 9.08 -6.87
CA MET A 13 9.48 7.87 -7.35
C MET A 13 9.32 7.67 -8.86
N GLY A 14 8.23 8.18 -9.45
CA GLY A 14 7.90 8.03 -10.86
C GLY A 14 8.33 9.21 -11.74
N GLU A 15 9.34 9.98 -11.36
CA GLU A 15 9.93 11.01 -12.25
C GLU A 15 11.35 10.63 -12.74
N GLU A 16 11.97 9.57 -12.21
CA GLU A 16 13.38 9.25 -12.47
C GLU A 16 13.61 8.09 -13.46
N GLY A 17 12.60 7.38 -13.96
CA GLY A 17 12.84 6.16 -14.74
C GLY A 17 11.74 5.77 -15.69
N GLY A 18 11.96 5.97 -17.00
CA GLY A 18 11.05 5.65 -18.12
C GLY A 18 10.68 4.16 -18.33
N ILE A 19 10.57 3.38 -17.26
CA ILE A 19 9.96 2.05 -17.13
C ILE A 19 8.66 2.12 -16.29
N GLU A 20 8.32 3.31 -15.75
CA GLU A 20 7.17 3.61 -14.86
C GLU A 20 5.87 2.86 -15.20
N ASP A 21 5.43 2.89 -16.46
CA ASP A 21 4.17 2.24 -16.86
C ASP A 21 4.16 0.71 -16.63
N TYR A 22 5.31 0.04 -16.78
CA TYR A 22 5.40 -1.41 -16.60
C TYR A 22 5.57 -1.81 -15.14
N GLU A 23 6.34 -1.03 -14.35
CA GLU A 23 6.47 -1.28 -12.91
C GLU A 23 5.13 -1.10 -12.20
N ASP A 24 4.37 -0.06 -12.54
CA ASP A 24 3.04 0.18 -12.00
C ASP A 24 2.07 -0.97 -12.32
N ILE A 25 2.02 -1.43 -13.58
CA ILE A 25 1.16 -2.55 -13.98
C ILE A 25 1.52 -3.84 -13.22
N LEU A 26 2.82 -4.19 -13.15
CA LEU A 26 3.28 -5.39 -12.47
C LEU A 26 3.04 -5.32 -10.96
N LEU A 27 3.25 -4.13 -10.37
CA LEU A 27 3.07 -3.86 -8.95
C LEU A 27 1.58 -3.92 -8.56
N TYR A 28 0.69 -3.31 -9.33
CA TYR A 28 -0.76 -3.34 -9.06
C TYR A 28 -1.36 -4.73 -9.26
N GLN A 29 -0.90 -5.49 -10.27
CA GLN A 29 -1.34 -6.88 -10.41
C GLN A 29 -0.88 -7.74 -9.22
N ARG A 30 0.35 -7.52 -8.73
CA ARG A 30 0.85 -8.19 -7.51
C ARG A 30 0.00 -7.82 -6.30
N ASN A 31 -0.34 -6.55 -6.13
CA ASN A 31 -1.23 -6.11 -5.04
C ASN A 31 -2.59 -6.83 -5.10
N LYS A 32 -3.24 -6.86 -6.27
CA LYS A 32 -4.53 -7.54 -6.47
C LYS A 32 -4.46 -9.03 -6.11
N ASN A 33 -3.36 -9.70 -6.46
CA ASN A 33 -3.14 -11.11 -6.12
C ASN A 33 -2.91 -11.33 -4.61
N TRP A 34 -2.37 -10.35 -3.89
CA TRP A 34 -2.12 -10.45 -2.45
C TRP A 34 -3.39 -10.31 -1.60
N ILE A 35 -4.37 -9.51 -2.02
CA ILE A 35 -5.55 -9.20 -1.19
C ILE A 35 -6.32 -10.45 -0.75
N PRO A 36 -6.62 -11.45 -1.61
CA PRO A 36 -7.28 -12.68 -1.17
C PRO A 36 -6.46 -13.48 -0.16
N VAL A 37 -5.13 -13.53 -0.35
CA VAL A 37 -4.22 -14.24 0.57
C VAL A 37 -4.16 -13.53 1.92
N MET A 38 -4.04 -12.19 1.93
CA MET A 38 -4.10 -11.38 3.13
C MET A 38 -5.43 -11.58 3.87
N ALA A 39 -6.55 -11.53 3.14
CA ALA A 39 -7.89 -11.72 3.70
C ALA A 39 -8.03 -13.08 4.39
N GLN A 40 -7.55 -14.16 3.76
CA GLN A 40 -7.53 -15.49 4.35
C GLN A 40 -6.67 -15.55 5.61
N LYS A 41 -5.46 -14.97 5.58
CA LYS A 41 -4.54 -15.00 6.73
C LYS A 41 -5.07 -14.20 7.91
N MET A 42 -5.73 -13.06 7.67
CA MET A 42 -6.31 -12.21 8.72
C MET A 42 -7.49 -12.88 9.45
N GLN A 43 -8.12 -13.91 8.89
CA GLN A 43 -9.16 -14.69 9.60
C GLN A 43 -8.58 -15.49 10.78
N GLY A 44 -7.28 -15.84 10.74
CA GLY A 44 -6.60 -16.60 11.78
C GLY A 44 -6.18 -15.78 13.00
N GLY A 45 -6.39 -14.46 12.99
CA GLY A 45 -6.01 -13.54 14.06
C GLY A 45 -5.16 -12.37 13.57
N THR A 46 -4.38 -11.79 14.49
CA THR A 46 -3.50 -10.65 14.18
C THR A 46 -2.33 -11.08 13.31
N VAL A 47 -2.16 -10.42 12.16
CA VAL A 47 -1.07 -10.70 11.21
C VAL A 47 -0.31 -9.40 10.90
N PHE A 48 1.02 -9.49 10.82
CA PHE A 48 1.88 -8.42 10.36
C PHE A 48 2.33 -8.68 8.91
N PHE A 49 2.11 -7.71 8.02
CA PHE A 49 2.55 -7.77 6.62
C PHE A 49 3.61 -6.70 6.37
N ALA A 50 4.78 -7.11 5.88
CA ALA A 50 5.84 -6.20 5.45
C ALA A 50 5.84 -6.10 3.91
N VAL A 51 5.79 -4.88 3.37
CA VAL A 51 5.81 -4.61 1.92
C VAL A 51 6.70 -3.40 1.64
N GLY A 52 7.22 -3.31 0.42
CA GLY A 52 7.93 -2.11 -0.05
C GLY A 52 6.99 -0.90 -0.14
N ALA A 53 7.51 0.31 0.03
CA ALA A 53 6.71 1.53 0.17
C ALA A 53 5.86 1.84 -1.08
N GLY A 54 6.36 1.52 -2.28
CA GLY A 54 5.62 1.67 -3.55
C GLY A 54 4.32 0.84 -3.62
N HIS A 55 4.15 -0.18 -2.77
CA HIS A 55 2.91 -0.97 -2.74
C HIS A 55 1.71 -0.29 -2.10
N LEU A 56 1.92 0.80 -1.35
CA LEU A 56 0.91 1.26 -0.39
C LEU A 56 -0.11 2.25 -0.99
N GLY A 57 0.34 3.18 -1.83
CA GLY A 57 -0.49 4.27 -2.35
C GLY A 57 -1.01 4.04 -3.76
N GLY A 58 -1.73 5.05 -4.28
CA GLY A 58 -2.40 4.96 -5.58
C GLY A 58 -3.70 4.15 -5.58
N LYS A 59 -4.41 4.19 -6.72
CA LYS A 59 -5.77 3.63 -6.90
C LYS A 59 -5.84 2.11 -6.80
N ASP A 60 -4.73 1.40 -6.91
CA ASP A 60 -4.63 -0.06 -6.73
C ASP A 60 -3.48 -0.42 -5.76
N GLY A 61 -3.11 0.51 -4.89
CA GLY A 61 -2.26 0.25 -3.73
C GLY A 61 -2.93 -0.69 -2.73
N VAL A 62 -2.13 -1.38 -1.91
CA VAL A 62 -2.62 -2.31 -0.89
C VAL A 62 -3.62 -1.63 0.05
N LEU A 63 -3.38 -0.39 0.47
CA LEU A 63 -4.28 0.32 1.37
C LEU A 63 -5.64 0.61 0.74
N ASP A 64 -5.66 0.96 -0.55
CA ASP A 64 -6.89 1.24 -1.28
C ASP A 64 -7.69 -0.04 -1.53
N LEU A 65 -7.01 -1.11 -1.98
CA LEU A 65 -7.65 -2.40 -2.23
C LEU A 65 -8.23 -3.03 -0.94
N LEU A 66 -7.53 -2.90 0.19
CA LEU A 66 -8.08 -3.35 1.48
C LEU A 66 -9.33 -2.54 1.88
N LYS A 67 -9.34 -1.22 1.67
CA LYS A 67 -10.55 -0.41 1.90
C LYS A 67 -11.71 -0.88 1.00
N LYS A 68 -11.47 -1.11 -0.29
CA LYS A 68 -12.45 -1.64 -1.25
C LYS A 68 -12.97 -3.02 -0.84
N ALA A 69 -12.13 -3.86 -0.23
CA ALA A 69 -12.51 -5.16 0.31
C ALA A 69 -13.27 -5.08 1.66
N GLY A 70 -13.57 -3.86 2.16
CA GLY A 70 -14.37 -3.65 3.36
C GLY A 70 -13.58 -3.54 4.66
N TYR A 71 -12.24 -3.48 4.60
CA TYR A 71 -11.41 -3.33 5.79
C TYR A 71 -11.36 -1.87 6.27
N LYS A 72 -11.40 -1.70 7.59
CA LYS A 72 -11.14 -0.41 8.24
C LYS A 72 -9.63 -0.23 8.41
N ILE A 73 -9.08 0.79 7.77
CA ILE A 73 -7.66 1.13 7.87
C ILE A 73 -7.48 2.26 8.88
N LYS A 74 -6.61 2.05 9.86
CA LYS A 74 -6.18 3.06 10.83
C LYS A 74 -4.66 3.18 10.79
N PRO A 75 -4.09 4.35 10.47
CA PRO A 75 -2.66 4.56 10.57
C PRO A 75 -2.22 4.44 12.03
N LEU A 76 -1.17 3.67 12.28
CA LEU A 76 -0.50 3.61 13.57
C LEU A 76 0.57 4.72 13.59
N SER A 77 0.13 5.97 13.55
CA SER A 77 1.03 7.10 13.77
C SER A 77 1.34 7.22 15.27
N HIS A 78 2.61 7.35 15.62
CA HIS A 78 2.97 7.89 16.93
C HIS A 78 2.53 9.35 16.92
N GLN A 79 1.44 9.71 17.60
CA GLN A 79 1.18 11.12 17.88
C GLN A 79 2.34 11.59 18.76
N LYS A 80 3.25 12.40 18.20
CA LYS A 80 4.11 13.23 19.05
C LYS A 80 3.17 14.22 19.71
N ASN A 81 2.74 13.91 20.94
CA ASN A 81 2.23 14.92 21.84
C ASN A 81 3.41 15.85 22.11
N ILE A 82 3.42 17.00 21.43
CA ILE A 82 4.27 18.14 21.76
C ILE A 82 3.48 19.01 22.73
#